data_AF-A0AAP2D901-F1
#
_entry.id   AF-A0AAP2D901-F1
#
_cell.length_a   1.000
_cell.length_b   1.000
_cell.length_c   1.000
_cell.angle_alpha   90.00
_cell.angle_beta   90.00
_cell.angle_gamma   90.00
#
_symmetry.space_group_name_H-M   'P 1'
#
loop_
_entity.id
_entity.type
_entity.pdbx_description
1 polymer ?
#
loop_
_entity_poly.entity_id
_entity_poly.type
_entity_poly.pdbx_seq_one_letter_code
_entity_poly.pdbx_strand_id
1 'polypeptide(L)'
;MKLLQIILAFVGVTVVALMLIQCEGNKGEAAGRKFDQEREEVKEELRSLRRDIDREIDELGTKIDNASDDGKARMEDARRELNEEKQELDKALDKVENSTEETWDDVKKGARNTAEKVRQGFRELGQEFQELFNDDKK
;
A
#
# COMPACT_ATOMS: atom_id res chain seq x y z
N MET A 1 -12.41 60.86 33.58
CA MET A 1 -12.70 60.79 32.13
C MET A 1 -11.43 60.58 31.31
N LYS A 2 -10.75 59.43 31.44
CA LYS A 2 -9.66 58.98 30.54
C LYS A 2 -9.62 57.45 30.44
N LEU A 3 -10.79 56.82 30.51
CA LEU A 3 -10.98 55.36 30.36
C LEU A 3 -11.85 55.03 29.13
N LEU A 4 -12.07 55.99 28.24
CA LEU A 4 -12.89 55.88 27.04
C LEU A 4 -12.14 56.34 25.77
N GLN A 5 -10.85 55.97 25.65
CA GLN A 5 -10.07 56.18 24.42
C GLN A 5 -9.29 54.91 23.99
N ILE A 6 -9.52 53.76 24.62
CA ILE A 6 -8.83 52.50 24.28
C ILE A 6 -9.59 51.66 23.23
N ILE A 7 -10.79 52.08 22.80
CA ILE A 7 -11.64 51.23 21.94
C ILE A 7 -11.67 51.65 20.45
N LEU A 8 -11.05 52.77 20.05
CA LEU A 8 -11.16 53.24 18.66
C LEU A 8 -9.82 53.59 18.01
N ALA A 9 -8.94 52.60 17.92
CA ALA A 9 -7.89 52.56 16.90
C ALA A 9 -7.62 51.14 16.38
N PHE A 10 -8.60 50.24 16.49
CA PHE A 10 -8.60 48.92 15.85
C PHE A 10 -9.03 48.96 14.36
N VAL A 11 -9.05 50.14 13.73
CA VAL A 11 -9.53 50.33 12.35
C VAL A 11 -8.44 50.89 11.41
N GLY A 12 -7.18 50.96 11.86
CA GLY A 12 -6.13 51.71 11.15
C GLY A 12 -5.00 50.92 10.49
N VAL A 13 -5.10 49.60 10.30
CA VAL A 13 -4.11 48.81 9.54
C VAL A 13 -4.83 47.78 8.67
N THR A 14 -5.52 48.26 7.63
CA THR A 14 -6.27 47.43 6.67
C THR A 14 -5.80 47.55 5.22
N VAL A 15 -4.56 47.99 4.92
CA VAL A 15 -4.13 48.14 3.50
C VAL A 15 -2.70 47.71 3.18
N VAL A 16 -2.13 46.64 3.77
CA VAL A 16 -0.84 46.07 3.28
C VAL A 16 -0.81 44.53 3.24
N ALA A 17 -1.92 43.87 2.94
CA ALA A 17 -1.88 42.42 2.63
C ALA A 17 -2.85 41.98 1.53
N LEU A 18 -3.16 42.88 0.59
CA LEU A 18 -3.73 42.51 -0.72
C LEU A 18 -2.64 42.07 -1.72
N MET A 19 -1.61 41.34 -1.24
CA MET A 19 -0.58 40.70 -2.06
C MET A 19 -0.55 39.17 -1.91
N LEU A 20 -1.65 38.54 -1.50
CA LEU A 20 -1.79 37.07 -1.48
C LEU A 20 -2.97 36.55 -2.32
N ILE A 21 -3.48 37.36 -3.25
CA ILE A 21 -4.50 36.93 -4.22
C ILE A 21 -3.91 37.06 -5.63
N GLN A 22 -2.86 36.28 -5.92
CA GLN A 22 -2.61 35.75 -7.26
C GLN A 22 -1.91 34.38 -7.13
N CYS A 23 -2.58 33.43 -6.46
CA CYS A 23 -2.55 32.04 -6.92
C CYS A 23 -3.74 31.85 -7.87
N GLU A 24 -3.73 32.56 -8.99
CA GLU A 24 -4.58 32.27 -10.14
C GLU A 24 -3.78 31.31 -11.02
N GLY A 25 -3.72 30.06 -10.59
CA GLY A 25 -2.87 29.01 -11.12
C GLY A 25 -2.45 28.07 -9.98
N ASN A 26 -2.91 26.84 -9.86
CA ASN A 26 -3.85 26.14 -10.69
C ASN A 26 -4.46 24.99 -9.84
N LYS A 27 -5.76 24.73 -9.98
CA LYS A 27 -6.42 23.61 -9.28
C LYS A 27 -5.95 22.25 -9.80
N GLY A 28 -5.39 22.21 -11.02
CA GLY A 28 -4.81 21.02 -11.65
C GLY A 28 -3.54 20.50 -10.98
N GLU A 29 -2.52 21.33 -10.75
CA GLU A 29 -1.25 20.84 -10.13
C GLU A 29 -1.44 20.43 -8.66
N ALA A 30 -2.44 20.93 -7.95
CA ALA A 30 -2.73 20.46 -6.58
C ALA A 30 -3.37 19.07 -6.59
N ALA A 31 -4.30 18.81 -7.52
CA ALA A 31 -4.94 17.51 -7.69
C ALA A 31 -3.95 16.47 -8.27
N GLY A 32 -3.21 16.82 -9.32
CA GLY A 32 -2.22 15.93 -9.94
C GLY A 32 -1.09 15.54 -8.99
N ARG A 33 -0.57 16.46 -8.17
CA ARG A 33 0.43 16.12 -7.15
C ARG A 33 -0.08 15.13 -6.11
N LYS A 34 -1.36 15.23 -5.72
CA LYS A 34 -1.98 14.29 -4.78
C LYS A 34 -2.13 12.90 -5.41
N PHE A 35 -2.57 12.84 -6.67
CA PHE A 35 -2.67 11.60 -7.42
C PHE A 35 -1.31 10.91 -7.55
N ASP A 36 -0.28 11.62 -8.01
CA ASP A 36 1.06 11.07 -8.17
C ASP A 36 1.62 10.55 -6.82
N GLN A 37 1.43 11.29 -5.73
CA GLN A 37 1.87 10.85 -4.40
C GLN A 37 1.14 9.57 -3.96
N GLU A 38 -0.19 9.54 -4.02
CA GLU A 38 -0.94 8.34 -3.63
C GLU A 38 -0.60 7.13 -4.53
N ARG A 39 -0.33 7.35 -5.82
CA ARG A 39 0.10 6.30 -6.73
C ARG A 39 1.43 5.70 -6.33
N GLU A 40 2.42 6.53 -6.01
CA GLU A 40 3.73 6.02 -5.55
C GLU A 40 3.63 5.30 -4.20
N GLU A 41 2.79 5.78 -3.27
CA GLU A 41 2.54 5.08 -2.00
C GLU A 41 1.98 3.67 -2.23
N VAL A 42 0.95 3.54 -3.07
CA VAL A 42 0.38 2.23 -3.41
C VAL A 42 1.39 1.35 -4.14
N LYS A 43 2.19 1.89 -5.06
CA LYS A 43 3.25 1.12 -5.74
C LYS A 43 4.25 0.55 -4.75
N GLU A 44 4.71 1.35 -3.79
CA GLU A 44 5.68 0.89 -2.81
C GLU A 44 5.09 -0.14 -1.84
N GLU A 45 3.82 0.00 -1.44
CA GLU A 45 3.11 -1.03 -0.67
C GLU A 45 3.05 -2.37 -1.40
N LEU A 46 2.63 -2.37 -2.68
CA LEU A 46 2.54 -3.60 -3.47
C LEU A 46 3.94 -4.19 -3.75
N ARG A 47 4.95 -3.36 -4.04
CA ARG A 47 6.34 -3.82 -4.20
C ARG A 47 6.90 -4.43 -2.93
N SER A 48 6.55 -3.86 -1.76
CA SER A 48 6.95 -4.44 -0.48
C SER A 48 6.34 -5.81 -0.29
N LEU A 49 5.03 -5.93 -0.49
CA LEU A 49 4.34 -7.21 -0.38
C LEU A 49 4.90 -8.25 -1.35
N ARG A 50 5.24 -7.84 -2.58
CA ARG A 50 5.87 -8.70 -3.59
C ARG A 50 7.22 -9.24 -3.12
N ARG A 51 8.05 -8.40 -2.51
CA ARG A 51 9.34 -8.83 -1.92
C ARG A 51 9.15 -9.79 -0.75
N ASP A 52 8.08 -9.62 0.02
CA ASP A 52 7.74 -10.56 1.08
C ASP A 52 7.32 -11.93 0.52
N ILE A 53 6.59 -11.96 -0.59
CA ILE A 53 6.29 -13.21 -1.33
C ILE A 53 7.56 -13.88 -1.83
N ASP A 54 8.45 -13.12 -2.48
CA ASP A 54 9.72 -13.67 -2.99
C ASP A 54 10.53 -14.31 -1.85
N ARG A 55 10.60 -13.66 -0.68
CA ARG A 55 11.29 -14.19 0.49
C ARG A 55 10.66 -15.48 1.00
N GLU A 56 9.34 -15.54 1.12
CA GLU A 56 8.66 -16.74 1.60
C GLU A 56 8.84 -17.91 0.63
N ILE A 57 8.78 -17.67 -0.69
CA ILE A 57 9.06 -18.69 -1.72
C ILE A 57 10.47 -19.27 -1.55
N ASP A 58 11.48 -18.42 -1.32
CA ASP A 58 12.86 -18.85 -1.09
C ASP A 58 13.02 -19.65 0.21
N GLU A 59 12.36 -19.22 1.29
CA GLU A 59 12.33 -19.94 2.57
C GLU A 59 11.68 -21.32 2.45
N LEU A 60 10.57 -21.42 1.71
CA LEU A 60 9.91 -22.69 1.44
C LEU A 60 10.78 -23.61 0.60
N GLY A 61 11.45 -23.08 -0.43
CA GLY A 61 12.43 -23.85 -1.21
C GLY A 61 13.47 -24.52 -0.31
N THR A 62 14.00 -23.80 0.68
CA THR A 62 14.99 -24.32 1.62
C THR A 62 14.40 -25.35 2.60
N LYS A 63 13.13 -25.19 3.02
CA LYS A 63 12.45 -26.12 3.93
C LYS A 63 12.02 -27.43 3.25
N ILE A 64 11.60 -27.37 1.98
CA ILE A 64 11.21 -28.53 1.17
C ILE A 64 12.31 -29.59 1.15
N ASP A 65 13.57 -29.19 0.99
CA ASP A 65 14.70 -30.12 0.91
C ASP A 65 14.87 -31.00 2.16
N ASN A 66 14.38 -30.52 3.32
CA ASN A 66 14.53 -31.18 4.62
C ASN A 66 13.24 -31.84 5.13
N ALA A 67 12.12 -31.71 4.41
CA ALA A 67 10.82 -32.21 4.85
C ALA A 67 10.60 -33.70 4.50
N SER A 68 9.66 -34.34 5.21
CA SER A 68 9.10 -35.65 4.83
C SER A 68 8.36 -35.57 3.48
N ASP A 69 8.06 -36.70 2.85
CA ASP A 69 7.40 -36.70 1.52
C ASP A 69 6.02 -36.01 1.54
N ASP A 70 5.24 -36.19 2.62
CA ASP A 70 3.95 -35.50 2.81
C ASP A 70 4.15 -33.99 3.06
N GLY A 71 5.15 -33.62 3.86
CA GLY A 71 5.51 -32.23 4.10
C GLY A 71 6.01 -31.52 2.83
N LYS A 72 6.78 -32.23 1.99
CA LYS A 72 7.24 -31.73 0.69
C LYS A 72 6.08 -31.39 -0.22
N ALA A 73 5.12 -32.31 -0.39
CA ALA A 73 3.97 -32.08 -1.26
C ALA A 73 3.18 -30.83 -0.84
N ARG A 74 2.88 -30.69 0.46
CA ARG A 74 2.18 -29.50 0.98
C ARG A 74 2.97 -28.21 0.79
N MET A 75 4.28 -28.23 1.05
CA MET A 75 5.14 -27.07 0.83
C MET A 75 5.30 -26.69 -0.65
N GLU A 76 5.30 -27.66 -1.56
CA GLU A 76 5.32 -27.40 -3.01
C GLU A 76 4.01 -26.78 -3.49
N ASP A 77 2.87 -27.22 -2.93
CA ASP A 77 1.56 -26.64 -3.21
C ASP A 77 1.49 -25.20 -2.72
N ALA A 78 1.89 -24.94 -1.48
CA ALA A 78 2.06 -23.60 -0.93
C ALA A 78 2.94 -22.69 -1.78
N ARG A 79 4.10 -23.20 -2.21
CA ARG A 79 5.03 -22.45 -3.09
C ARG A 79 4.37 -22.09 -4.42
N ARG A 80 3.52 -22.96 -4.97
CA ARG A 80 2.77 -22.68 -6.20
C ARG A 80 1.73 -21.59 -5.98
N GLU A 81 0.95 -21.67 -4.90
CA GLU A 81 -0.04 -20.64 -4.54
C GLU A 81 0.61 -19.26 -4.34
N LEU A 82 1.74 -19.19 -3.64
CA LEU A 82 2.51 -17.96 -3.49
C LEU A 82 2.97 -17.38 -4.84
N ASN A 83 3.37 -18.23 -5.79
CA ASN A 83 3.73 -17.78 -7.14
C ASN A 83 2.52 -17.23 -7.91
N GLU A 84 1.33 -17.79 -7.72
CA GLU A 84 0.10 -17.28 -8.33
C GLU A 84 -0.29 -15.93 -7.73
N GLU A 85 -0.26 -15.81 -6.40
CA GLU A 85 -0.51 -14.55 -5.68
C GLU A 85 0.47 -13.44 -6.08
N LYS A 86 1.75 -13.78 -6.28
CA LYS A 86 2.75 -12.86 -6.83
C LYS A 86 2.39 -12.36 -8.22
N GLN A 87 1.89 -13.22 -9.10
CA GLN A 87 1.46 -12.82 -10.44
C GLN A 87 0.25 -11.88 -10.40
N GLU A 88 -0.71 -12.12 -9.52
CA GLU A 88 -1.85 -11.20 -9.33
C GLU A 88 -1.41 -9.84 -8.78
N LEU A 89 -0.41 -9.84 -7.89
CA LEU A 89 0.19 -8.61 -7.38
C LEU A 89 0.97 -7.85 -8.47
N ASP A 90 1.71 -8.55 -9.33
CA ASP A 90 2.40 -7.96 -10.49
C ASP A 90 1.40 -7.31 -11.47
N LYS A 91 0.23 -7.95 -11.71
CA LYS A 91 -0.86 -7.36 -12.50
C LYS A 91 -1.46 -6.13 -11.83
N ALA A 92 -1.59 -6.12 -10.50
CA ALA A 92 -2.07 -4.96 -9.77
C ALA A 92 -1.07 -3.79 -9.84
N LEU A 93 0.23 -4.07 -9.73
CA LEU A 93 1.30 -3.09 -9.90
C LEU A 93 1.27 -2.45 -11.29
N ASP A 94 1.14 -3.25 -12.35
CA ASP A 94 1.06 -2.75 -13.73
C ASP A 94 -0.16 -1.82 -13.92
N LYS A 95 -1.32 -2.18 -13.35
CA LYS A 95 -2.51 -1.31 -13.38
C LYS A 95 -2.29 0.01 -12.64
N VAL A 96 -1.63 -0.02 -11.48
CA VAL A 96 -1.30 1.18 -10.72
C VAL A 96 -0.33 2.06 -11.51
N GLU A 97 0.71 1.49 -12.12
CA GLU A 97 1.70 2.22 -12.92
C GLU A 97 1.09 2.91 -14.14
N ASN A 98 0.13 2.26 -14.81
CA ASN A 98 -0.54 2.78 -16.01
C ASN A 98 -1.84 3.55 -15.71
N SER A 99 -2.18 3.79 -14.44
CA SER A 99 -3.41 4.49 -14.08
C SER A 99 -3.35 6.00 -14.38
N THR A 100 -4.51 6.57 -14.65
CA THR A 100 -4.75 8.02 -14.77
C THR A 100 -5.59 8.51 -13.58
N GLU A 101 -5.63 9.82 -13.38
CA GLU A 101 -6.48 10.47 -12.37
C GLU A 101 -7.95 10.01 -12.45
N GLU A 102 -8.48 9.85 -13.67
CA GLU A 102 -9.88 9.43 -13.90
C GLU A 102 -10.15 7.98 -13.46
N THR A 103 -9.15 7.11 -13.57
CA THR A 103 -9.26 5.67 -13.23
C THR A 103 -8.77 5.34 -11.81
N TRP A 104 -8.25 6.34 -11.10
CA TRP A 104 -7.44 6.13 -9.90
C TRP A 104 -8.18 5.41 -8.79
N ASP A 105 -9.41 5.83 -8.50
CA ASP A 105 -10.18 5.28 -7.37
C ASP A 105 -10.46 3.78 -7.55
N ASP A 106 -10.79 3.35 -8.76
CA ASP A 106 -11.06 1.95 -9.08
C ASP A 106 -9.77 1.11 -9.04
N VAL A 107 -8.68 1.63 -9.61
CA VAL A 107 -7.37 0.95 -9.60
C VAL A 107 -6.85 0.81 -8.17
N LYS A 108 -6.94 1.87 -7.36
CA LYS A 108 -6.55 1.88 -5.95
C LYS A 108 -7.35 0.87 -5.14
N LYS A 109 -8.66 0.78 -5.36
CA LYS A 109 -9.52 -0.22 -4.70
C LYS A 109 -9.14 -1.63 -5.13
N GLY A 110 -8.90 -1.86 -6.41
CA GLY A 110 -8.45 -3.15 -6.94
C GLY A 110 -7.12 -3.59 -6.32
N ALA A 111 -6.12 -2.71 -6.31
CA ALA A 111 -4.82 -2.93 -5.70
C ALA A 111 -4.92 -3.31 -4.22
N ARG A 112 -5.73 -2.58 -3.44
CA ARG A 112 -5.98 -2.87 -2.02
C ARG A 112 -6.59 -4.24 -1.81
N ASN A 113 -7.61 -4.58 -2.60
CA ASN A 113 -8.26 -5.90 -2.50
C ASN A 113 -7.27 -7.03 -2.82
N THR A 114 -6.43 -6.87 -3.84
CA THR A 114 -5.37 -7.85 -4.16
C THR A 114 -4.40 -7.97 -2.99
N ALA A 115 -3.90 -6.86 -2.46
CA ALA A 115 -2.97 -6.88 -1.32
C ALA A 115 -3.58 -7.54 -0.07
N GLU A 116 -4.86 -7.32 0.21
CA GLU A 116 -5.57 -7.94 1.33
C GLU A 116 -5.70 -9.45 1.17
N LYS A 117 -6.04 -9.93 -0.04
CA LYS A 117 -6.12 -11.36 -0.37
C LYS A 117 -4.77 -12.05 -0.20
N VAL A 118 -3.72 -11.49 -0.77
CA VAL A 118 -2.34 -12.01 -0.62
C VAL A 118 -1.95 -12.08 0.85
N ARG A 119 -2.20 -11.02 1.63
CA ARG A 119 -1.92 -11.01 3.08
C ARG A 119 -2.73 -12.05 3.84
N GLN A 120 -3.95 -12.37 3.39
CA GLN A 120 -4.75 -13.43 3.97
C GLN A 120 -4.15 -14.80 3.66
N GLY A 121 -3.81 -15.07 2.40
CA GLY A 121 -3.14 -16.31 2.00
C GLY A 121 -1.87 -16.57 2.80
N PHE A 122 -1.07 -15.53 3.07
CA PHE A 122 0.10 -15.65 3.95
C PHE A 122 -0.22 -16.09 5.38
N ARG A 123 -1.30 -15.56 5.96
CA ARG A 123 -1.70 -15.93 7.32
C ARG A 123 -2.17 -17.37 7.37
N GLU A 124 -2.96 -17.78 6.39
CA GLU A 124 -3.46 -19.15 6.26
C GLU A 124 -2.30 -20.12 6.07
N LEU A 125 -1.37 -19.78 5.18
CA LEU A 125 -0.18 -20.58 4.93
C LEU A 125 0.72 -20.72 6.16
N GLY A 126 0.93 -19.62 6.89
CA GLY A 126 1.69 -19.64 8.14
C GLY A 126 1.04 -20.52 9.22
N GLN A 127 -0.30 -20.59 9.25
CA GLN A 127 -1.03 -21.48 10.15
C GLN A 127 -0.86 -22.95 9.74
N GLU A 128 -1.00 -23.26 8.46
CA GLU A 128 -0.81 -24.62 7.94
C GLU A 128 0.60 -25.14 8.26
N PHE A 129 1.65 -24.34 8.04
CA PHE A 129 3.01 -24.76 8.39
C PHE A 129 3.21 -24.96 9.89
N GLN A 130 2.62 -24.12 10.74
CA GLN A 130 2.69 -24.33 12.18
C GLN A 130 2.06 -25.66 12.59
N GLU A 131 0.95 -26.05 11.98
CA GLU A 131 0.32 -27.36 12.23
C GLU A 131 1.24 -28.50 11.77
N LEU A 132 1.78 -28.42 10.55
CA LEU A 132 2.69 -29.43 9.99
C LEU A 132 3.92 -29.69 10.86
N PHE A 133 4.59 -28.63 11.32
CA PHE A 133 5.80 -28.77 12.14
C PHE A 133 5.53 -29.15 13.61
N ASN A 134 4.29 -28.97 14.07
CA ASN A 134 3.89 -29.38 15.43
C ASN A 134 3.43 -30.85 15.47
N ASP A 135 2.83 -31.35 14.39
CA ASP A 135 2.42 -32.76 14.31
C ASP A 135 3.61 -33.71 14.13
N ASP A 136 4.67 -33.30 13.42
CA ASP A 136 5.90 -34.12 13.25
C ASP A 136 6.70 -34.31 14.56
N LYS A 137 6.33 -33.61 15.64
CA LYS A 137 6.95 -33.73 16.98
C LYS A 137 6.24 -34.69 17.94
N LYS A 138 5.12 -35.30 17.54
CA LYS A 138 4.39 -36.31 18.34
C LYS A 138 4.73 -37.73 17.90
#